data_AF-A0A2A5B593-F1
#
_entry.id   AF-A0A2A5B593-F1
#
_cell.length_a   1.000
_cell.length_b   1.000
_cell.length_c   1.000
_cell.angle_alpha   90.00
_cell.angle_beta   90.00
_cell.angle_gamma   90.00
#
_symmetry.space_group_name_H-M   'P 1'
#
loop_
_entity.id
_entity.type
_entity.pdbx_description
1 polymer ?
#
loop_
_entity_poly.entity_id
_entity_poly.type
_entity_poly.pdbx_seq_one_letter_code
_entity_poly.pdbx_strand_id
1 'polypeptide(L)' 'MSKKNWNDLVSKYDKLIGGEYTDDEGMLFTFVGLIHSDDDFYYGLIPKGGSEKGMLIRLSCVCALESFGYDRI' A
#
# COMPACT_ATOMS: atom_id res chain seq x y z
N MET A 1 -7.28 5.59 20.69
CA MET A 1 -7.08 5.05 19.33
C MET A 1 -8.03 3.90 19.16
N SER A 2 -8.94 3.94 18.18
CA SER A 2 -9.82 2.78 17.96
C SER A 2 -8.93 1.60 17.57
N LYS A 3 -9.15 0.44 18.20
CA LYS A 3 -8.51 -0.83 17.84
C LYS A 3 -8.94 -1.18 16.41
N LYS A 4 -8.28 -0.64 15.39
CA LYS A 4 -8.30 -1.25 14.06
C LYS A 4 -7.62 -2.60 14.24
N ASN A 5 -8.42 -3.67 14.31
CA ASN A 5 -7.89 -5.00 14.50
C ASN A 5 -7.11 -5.38 13.23
N TRP A 6 -5.85 -5.79 13.38
CA TRP A 6 -4.99 -6.25 12.27
C TRP A 6 -5.73 -7.22 11.35
N ASN A 7 -6.48 -8.16 11.92
CA ASN A 7 -7.24 -9.15 11.16
C ASN A 7 -8.30 -8.52 10.23
N ASP A 8 -8.95 -7.43 10.67
CA ASP A 8 -9.95 -6.73 9.84
C ASP A 8 -9.29 -6.00 8.67
N LEU A 9 -8.12 -5.40 8.92
CA LEU A 9 -7.32 -4.76 7.87
C LEU A 9 -6.81 -5.79 6.87
N VAL A 10 -6.21 -6.89 7.33
CA VAL A 10 -5.77 -7.98 6.46
C VAL A 10 -6.94 -8.49 5.63
N SER A 11 -8.07 -8.88 6.24
CA SER A 11 -9.23 -9.38 5.50
C SER A 11 -9.76 -8.41 4.45
N LYS A 12 -9.61 -7.09 4.67
CA LYS A 12 -10.03 -6.07 3.71
C LYS A 12 -9.06 -5.91 2.54
N TYR A 13 -7.75 -5.95 2.81
CA TYR A 13 -6.73 -5.55 1.85
C TYR A 13 -6.01 -6.74 1.18
N ASP A 14 -6.00 -7.94 1.76
CA ASP A 14 -5.30 -9.12 1.19
C ASP A 14 -5.77 -9.42 -0.24
N LYS A 15 -7.07 -9.28 -0.49
CA LYS A 15 -7.68 -9.48 -1.81
C LYS A 15 -7.21 -8.50 -2.89
N LEU A 16 -6.50 -7.43 -2.51
CA LEU A 16 -5.96 -6.43 -3.43
C LEU A 16 -4.50 -6.74 -3.80
N ILE A 17 -3.85 -7.71 -3.14
CA ILE A 17 -2.47 -8.09 -3.42
C ILE A 17 -2.33 -8.47 -4.90
N GLY A 18 -1.26 -7.96 -5.52
CA GLY A 18 -1.02 -8.05 -6.96
C GLY A 18 -1.69 -6.95 -7.79
N GLY A 19 -2.56 -6.14 -7.18
CA GLY A 19 -3.17 -4.98 -7.83
C GLY A 19 -2.14 -3.91 -8.22
N GLU A 20 -2.40 -3.23 -9.32
CA GLU A 20 -1.55 -2.15 -9.85
C GLU A 20 -2.15 -0.79 -9.51
N TYR A 21 -1.28 0.14 -9.14
CA TYR A 21 -1.64 1.49 -8.69
C TYR A 21 -0.66 2.48 -9.32
N THR A 22 -1.13 3.70 -9.57
CA THR A 22 -0.29 4.81 -10.02
C THR A 22 -0.30 5.92 -8.99
N ASP A 23 0.83 6.60 -8.82
CA ASP A 23 0.86 7.89 -8.13
C ASP A 23 0.59 9.06 -9.11
N ASP A 24 0.62 10.28 -8.57
CA ASP A 24 0.44 11.54 -9.26
C ASP A 24 1.56 11.87 -10.25
N GLU A 25 2.72 11.24 -10.11
CA GLU A 25 3.86 11.34 -11.04
C GLU A 25 3.78 10.29 -12.18
N GLY A 26 2.77 9.41 -12.17
CA GLY A 26 2.59 8.36 -13.16
C GLY A 26 3.46 7.12 -12.95
N MET A 27 4.09 6.98 -11.77
CA MET A 27 4.86 5.79 -11.44
C MET A 27 3.92 4.63 -11.09
N LEU A 28 4.18 3.46 -11.70
CA LEU A 28 3.41 2.25 -11.46
C LEU A 28 3.97 1.44 -10.29
N PHE A 29 3.07 1.01 -9.42
CA PHE A 29 3.35 0.19 -8.26
C PHE A 29 2.48 -1.07 -8.25
N THR A 30 3.00 -2.14 -7.68
CA THR A 30 2.24 -3.33 -7.32
C THR A 30 2.04 -3.36 -5.82
N PHE A 31 0.80 -3.48 -5.37
CA PHE A 31 0.47 -3.69 -3.96
C PHE A 31 0.80 -5.13 -3.56
N VAL A 32 1.61 -5.29 -2.50
CA VAL A 32 2.09 -6.60 -2.04
C VAL A 32 1.60 -7.00 -0.66
N GLY A 33 0.85 -6.12 0.02
CA GLY A 33 0.18 -6.44 1.28
C GLY A 33 0.31 -5.36 2.33
N LEU A 34 -0.15 -5.67 3.54
CA LEU A 34 0.00 -4.79 4.70
C LEU A 34 1.27 -5.11 5.47
N ILE A 35 1.91 -4.07 6.00
CA ILE A 35 3.08 -4.14 6.85
C ILE A 35 2.69 -3.62 8.22
N HIS A 36 3.00 -4.39 9.25
CA HIS A 36 2.83 -3.98 10.64
C HIS A 36 4.14 -3.40 11.16
N SER A 37 4.14 -2.12 11.52
CA SER A 37 5.23 -1.46 12.25
C SER A 37 4.88 -1.37 13.74
N ASP A 38 5.83 -0.87 14.53
CA ASP A 38 5.63 -0.59 15.96
C ASP A 38 4.55 0.49 16.19
N ASP A 39 4.49 1.49 15.30
CA ASP A 39 3.62 2.66 15.45
C ASP A 39 2.24 2.53 14.75
N ASP A 40 2.19 1.90 13.56
CA ASP A 40 0.97 1.76 12.76
C ASP A 40 1.11 0.66 11.69
N PHE A 41 0.06 0.45 10.93
CA PHE A 41 0.03 -0.38 9.75
C PHE A 41 0.30 0.46 8.49
N TYR A 42 0.95 -0.14 7.51
CA TYR A 42 1.31 0.50 6.25
C TYR A 42 0.97 -0.38 5.04
N TYR A 43 0.73 0.22 3.88
CA TYR A 43 0.68 -0.54 2.63
C TYR A 43 2.09 -0.80 2.12
N GLY A 44 2.37 -2.01 1.67
CA GLY A 44 3.58 -2.36 0.94
C GLY A 44 3.36 -2.22 -0.56
N LEU A 45 4.17 -1.37 -1.19
CA LEU A 45 4.15 -1.12 -2.63
C LEU A 45 5.54 -1.36 -3.23
N ILE A 46 5.56 -2.04 -4.38
CA ILE A 46 6.78 -2.28 -5.16
C ILE A 46 6.69 -1.52 -6.49
N PRO A 47 7.63 -0.64 -6.83
CA PRO A 47 7.68 0.02 -8.12
C PRO A 47 7.95 -0.97 -9.23
N LYS A 48 7.25 -0.80 -10.35
CA LYS A 48 7.47 -1.60 -11.56
C LYS A 48 8.57 -1.02 -12.46
N GLY A 49 8.98 0.24 -12.23
CA GLY A 49 9.97 0.96 -13.02
C GLY A 49 10.91 1.83 -12.18
N GLY A 50 11.85 2.51 -12.84
CA GLY A 50 12.84 3.38 -12.20
C GLY A 50 14.00 2.64 -11.54
N SER A 51 14.85 3.40 -10.84
CA SER A 51 16.00 2.87 -10.09
C SER A 51 15.63 2.03 -8.88
N GLU A 52 14.38 2.14 -8.41
CA GLU A 52 13.86 1.47 -7.23
C GLU A 52 12.98 0.25 -7.57
N LYS A 53 13.00 -0.19 -8.83
CA LYS A 53 12.22 -1.35 -9.29
C LYS A 53 12.49 -2.57 -8.43
N GLY A 54 11.42 -3.20 -7.94
CA GLY A 54 11.52 -4.41 -7.11
C GLY A 54 11.86 -4.14 -5.64
N MET A 55 12.11 -2.89 -5.25
CA MET A 55 12.33 -2.52 -3.85
C MET A 55 10.99 -2.19 -3.18
N LEU A 56 10.85 -2.61 -1.92
CA LEU A 56 9.73 -2.20 -1.08
C LEU A 56 10.04 -0.80 -0.54
N ILE A 57 9.46 0.24 -1.15
CA ILE A 57 9.90 1.63 -0.88
C ILE A 57 8.82 2.55 -0.31
N ARG A 58 7.53 2.22 -0.44
CA ARG A 58 6.48 3.08 0.13
C ARG A 58 5.71 2.38 1.21
N LEU A 59 5.60 3.10 2.33
CA LEU A 59 4.79 2.82 3.50
C LEU A 59 3.86 4.01 3.69
N SER A 60 2.66 4.00 3.12
CA SER A 60 1.63 4.97 3.55
C SER A 60 0.83 4.34 4.69
N CYS A 61 0.58 5.08 5.78
CA CYS A 61 -0.22 4.60 6.90
C CYS A 61 -1.56 4.05 6.39
N VAL A 62 -2.18 3.09 7.11
CA VAL A 62 -3.47 2.49 6.73
C VAL A 62 -4.63 3.48 6.95
N CYS A 63 -4.72 4.43 6.02
CA CYS A 63 -5.89 5.19 5.60
C CYS A 63 -6.22 4.79 4.15
N ALA A 64 -7.34 5.21 3.57
CA ALA A 64 -7.67 4.86 2.19
C ALA A 64 -6.54 5.33 1.23
N LEU A 65 -6.17 4.50 0.24
CA LEU A 65 -5.10 4.83 -0.73
C LEU A 65 -5.44 6.14 -1.46
N GLU A 66 -6.72 6.31 -1.77
CA GLU A 66 -7.32 7.48 -2.38
C GLU A 66 -7.15 8.74 -1.52
N SER A 67 -7.02 8.61 -0.20
CA SER A 67 -6.72 9.74 0.70
C SER A 67 -5.27 10.21 0.65
N PHE A 68 -4.39 9.47 -0.02
CA PHE A 68 -2.98 9.81 -0.26
C PHE A 68 -2.69 10.12 -1.73
N GLY A 69 -3.73 10.33 -2.56
CA GLY A 69 -3.56 10.70 -3.96
C GLY A 69 -3.37 9.52 -4.92
N TYR A 70 -3.68 8.29 -4.49
CA TYR A 70 -3.64 7.12 -5.37
C TYR A 70 -5.00 6.83 -5.99
N ASP A 71 -5.01 6.74 -7.31
CA ASP A 71 -6.18 6.29 -8.05
C ASP A 71 -6.04 4.82 -8.43
N ARG A 72 -7.15 4.09 -8.32
CA ARG A 72 -7.23 2.70 -8.78
C ARG A 72 -7.50 2.69 -10.29
N ILE A 73 -6.64 1.96 -11.01
CA ILE A 73 -6.74 1.68 -12.45
C ILE A 73 -7.44 0.34 -12.70
#